data_AF-A0A2M7FJC7-F1
#
_entry.id   AF-A0A2M7FJC7-F1
#
_cell.length_a   1.000
_cell.length_b   1.000
_cell.length_c   1.000
_cell.angle_alpha   90.00
_cell.angle_beta   90.00
_cell.angle_gamma   90.00
#
_symmetry.space_group_name_H-M   'P 1'
#
loop_
_entity.id
_entity.type
_entity.pdbx_description
1 polymer ?
#
loop_
_entity_poly.entity_id
_entity_poly.type
_entity_poly.pdbx_seq_one_letter_code
_entity_poly.pdbx_strand_id
1 'polypeptide(L)'
;SGCGKEPLYQEQGFVFGTLVEISIYGESEIHAKQAVADVMHEFQRLHNSLHAWQPSELSALNTAFANGETRVVSPELAAMLQDAAQLSKQSQGLFNPAIGGLVQVWGFHADEFKPVQPDESLVAQWVASNPQMSDLVIGASDSSSDKGGLGGVAVFSNNKAVQLDLGGYA
;
A
#
# COMPACT_ATOMS: atom_id res chain seq x y z
N SER A 1 24.27 -44.29 -5.36
CA SER A 1 23.99 -43.17 -6.28
C SER A 1 22.70 -42.53 -5.79
N GLY A 2 22.62 -41.41 -5.09
CA GLY A 2 23.47 -40.23 -5.01
C GLY A 2 22.50 -39.06 -5.17
N CYS A 3 21.82 -38.65 -4.09
CA CYS A 3 20.89 -37.52 -4.11
C CYS A 3 21.66 -36.25 -4.46
N GLY A 4 21.53 -35.76 -5.70
CA GLY A 4 21.96 -34.42 -6.03
C GLY A 4 21.01 -33.43 -5.35
N LYS A 5 21.55 -32.47 -4.59
CA LYS A 5 20.76 -31.31 -4.15
C LYS A 5 20.23 -30.63 -5.41
N GLU A 6 18.93 -30.33 -5.44
CA GLU A 6 18.35 -29.50 -6.50
C GLU A 6 19.12 -28.18 -6.58
N PRO A 7 19.36 -27.64 -7.78
CA PRO A 7 19.95 -26.32 -7.94
C PRO A 7 19.13 -25.30 -7.14
N LEU A 8 19.80 -24.49 -6.32
CA LEU A 8 19.20 -23.42 -5.55
C LEU A 8 19.80 -22.10 -6.03
N TYR A 9 18.95 -21.20 -6.52
CA TYR A 9 19.29 -19.81 -6.77
C TYR A 9 18.70 -18.94 -5.67
N GLN A 10 19.50 -18.02 -5.12
CA GLN A 10 19.06 -17.07 -4.10
C GLN A 10 19.52 -15.67 -4.46
N GLU A 11 18.64 -14.69 -4.25
CA GLU A 11 18.95 -13.28 -4.40
C GLU A 11 18.25 -12.46 -3.33
N GLN A 12 18.90 -11.39 -2.90
CA GLN A 12 18.39 -10.47 -1.90
C GLN A 12 18.29 -9.06 -2.48
N GLY A 13 17.28 -8.32 -2.05
CA GLY A 13 17.14 -6.91 -2.38
C GLY A 13 16.37 -6.13 -1.31
N PHE A 14 16.66 -4.83 -1.23
CA PHE A 14 15.94 -3.93 -0.32
C PHE A 14 14.71 -3.35 -1.02
N VAL A 15 13.52 -3.64 -0.51
CA VAL A 15 12.25 -3.13 -1.02
C VAL A 15 11.22 -3.08 0.12
N PHE A 16 10.26 -2.16 0.06
CA PHE A 16 9.30 -1.91 1.16
C PHE A 16 9.97 -1.60 2.51
N GLY A 17 11.15 -0.98 2.50
CA GLY A 17 11.88 -0.66 3.73
C GLY A 17 12.45 -1.87 4.47
N THR A 18 12.46 -3.05 3.86
CA THR A 18 13.00 -4.29 4.43
C THR A 18 13.90 -5.04 3.43
N LEU A 19 14.62 -6.04 3.93
CA LEU A 19 15.39 -6.97 3.10
C LEU A 19 14.47 -8.13 2.68
N VAL A 20 14.30 -8.32 1.38
CA VAL A 20 13.58 -9.45 0.79
C VAL A 20 14.58 -10.44 0.22
N GLU A 21 14.37 -11.73 0.50
CA GLU A 21 15.14 -12.83 -0.08
C GLU A 21 14.21 -13.72 -0.93
N ILE A 22 14.62 -14.01 -2.16
CA ILE A 22 13.92 -14.91 -3.07
C ILE A 22 14.79 -16.14 -3.29
N SER A 23 14.21 -17.32 -3.08
CA SER A 23 14.88 -18.62 -3.28
C SER A 23 14.12 -19.47 -4.28
N ILE A 24 14.79 -19.92 -5.34
CA ILE A 24 14.23 -20.78 -6.40
C ILE A 24 14.97 -22.12 -6.41
N TYR A 25 14.22 -23.21 -6.29
CA TYR A 25 14.72 -24.59 -6.31
C TYR A 25 14.37 -25.30 -7.63
N GLY A 26 15.30 -26.10 -8.14
CA GLY A 26 15.02 -27.04 -9.25
C GLY A 26 15.07 -26.44 -10.66
N GLU A 27 15.44 -25.16 -10.80
CA GLU A 27 15.49 -24.46 -12.09
C GLU A 27 16.94 -24.17 -12.53
N SER A 28 17.14 -23.94 -13.83
CA SER A 28 18.43 -23.48 -14.36
C SER A 28 18.75 -22.07 -13.85
N GLU A 29 20.04 -21.78 -13.62
CA GLU A 29 20.49 -20.48 -13.10
C GLU A 29 20.01 -19.30 -13.97
N ILE A 30 20.01 -19.46 -15.30
CA ILE A 30 19.58 -18.41 -16.24
C ILE A 30 18.09 -18.09 -16.06
N HIS A 31 17.23 -19.11 -16.01
CA HIS A 31 15.80 -18.90 -15.82
C HIS A 31 15.48 -18.40 -14.41
N ALA A 32 16.15 -18.94 -13.38
CA ALA A 32 15.96 -18.49 -12.00
C ALA A 32 16.33 -17.01 -11.85
N LYS A 33 17.44 -16.58 -12.44
CA LYS A 33 17.84 -15.16 -12.44
C LYS A 33 16.85 -14.26 -13.16
N GLN A 34 16.32 -14.68 -14.31
CA GLN A 34 15.31 -13.91 -15.02
C GLN A 34 14.03 -13.77 -14.19
N ALA A 35 13.55 -14.86 -13.60
CA ALA A 35 12.36 -14.85 -12.76
C ALA A 35 12.53 -13.95 -11.52
N VAL A 36 13.69 -14.01 -10.86
CA VAL A 36 14.01 -13.12 -9.75
C VAL A 36 14.02 -11.66 -10.21
N ALA A 37 14.63 -11.35 -11.35
CA ALA A 37 14.64 -9.98 -11.87
C ALA A 37 13.22 -9.45 -12.13
N ASP A 38 12.32 -10.27 -12.67
CA ASP A 38 10.92 -9.91 -12.91
C ASP A 38 10.18 -9.64 -11.59
N VAL A 39 10.38 -10.49 -10.56
CA VAL A 39 9.79 -10.29 -9.22
C VAL A 39 10.32 -9.02 -8.56
N MET A 40 11.64 -8.78 -8.60
CA MET A 40 12.25 -7.59 -8.00
C MET A 40 11.79 -6.30 -8.69
N HIS A 41 11.64 -6.33 -10.02
CA HIS A 41 11.07 -5.21 -10.78
C HIS A 41 9.63 -4.91 -10.33
N GLU A 42 8.81 -5.95 -10.15
CA GLU A 42 7.44 -5.79 -9.71
C GLU A 42 7.34 -5.26 -8.27
N PHE A 43 8.17 -5.77 -7.35
CA PHE A 43 8.24 -5.24 -5.99
C PHE A 43 8.64 -3.77 -5.96
N GLN A 44 9.58 -3.35 -6.82
CA GLN A 44 9.94 -1.93 -6.92
C GLN A 44 8.77 -1.09 -7.45
N ARG A 45 8.03 -1.58 -8.44
CA ARG A 45 6.84 -0.90 -8.97
C ARG A 45 5.79 -0.70 -7.86
N LEU A 46 5.48 -1.77 -7.12
CA LEU A 46 4.54 -1.75 -6.00
C LEU A 46 5.01 -0.83 -4.87
N HIS A 47 6.29 -0.88 -4.52
CA HIS A 47 6.88 0.00 -3.51
C HIS A 47 6.66 1.48 -3.86
N ASN A 48 6.88 1.84 -5.13
CA ASN A 48 6.69 3.21 -5.58
C ASN A 48 5.20 3.62 -5.64
N SER A 49 4.29 2.71 -5.99
CA SER A 49 2.85 3.04 -6.13
C SER A 49 2.11 3.09 -4.79
N LEU A 50 2.49 2.25 -3.83
CA LEU A 50 1.81 2.09 -2.53
C LEU A 50 2.43 2.91 -1.40
N HIS A 51 3.47 3.68 -1.67
CA HIS A 51 4.16 4.44 -0.65
C HIS A 51 3.21 5.47 0.02
N ALA A 52 3.04 5.40 1.34
CA ALA A 52 2.03 6.20 2.03
C ALA A 52 2.37 7.71 2.15
N TRP A 53 3.66 8.07 2.32
CA TRP A 53 4.10 9.47 2.51
C TRP A 53 5.04 10.05 1.43
N GLN A 54 5.60 9.23 0.53
CA GLN A 54 6.34 9.72 -0.64
C GLN A 54 5.40 9.89 -1.84
N PRO A 55 5.78 10.65 -2.89
CA PRO A 55 4.97 10.79 -4.10
C PRO A 55 4.62 9.43 -4.72
N SER A 56 3.33 9.11 -4.77
CA SER A 56 2.80 7.81 -5.19
C SER A 56 1.33 7.97 -5.61
N GLU A 57 0.71 6.88 -6.11
CA GLU A 57 -0.74 6.89 -6.38
C GLU A 57 -1.53 7.04 -5.07
N LEU A 58 -1.10 6.36 -4.00
CA LEU A 58 -1.74 6.39 -2.68
C LEU A 58 -1.65 7.77 -2.02
N SER A 59 -0.50 8.45 -2.05
CA SER A 59 -0.35 9.79 -1.46
C SER A 59 -1.12 10.85 -2.24
N ALA A 60 -1.25 10.67 -3.56
CA ALA A 60 -2.07 11.54 -4.39
C ALA A 60 -3.59 11.32 -4.13
N LEU A 61 -4.01 10.11 -3.76
CA LEU A 61 -5.36 9.82 -3.28
C LEU A 61 -5.63 10.47 -1.91
N ASN A 62 -4.68 10.36 -0.98
CA ASN A 62 -4.77 11.04 0.33
C ASN A 62 -4.94 12.56 0.19
N THR A 63 -4.21 13.17 -0.74
CA THR A 63 -4.33 14.60 -1.04
C THR A 63 -5.74 14.94 -1.54
N ALA A 64 -6.32 14.11 -2.41
CA ALA A 64 -7.69 14.31 -2.89
C ALA A 64 -8.71 14.20 -1.74
N PHE A 65 -8.58 13.22 -0.84
CA PHE A 65 -9.46 13.09 0.32
C PHE A 65 -9.41 14.30 1.25
N ALA A 66 -8.21 14.82 1.53
CA ALA A 66 -8.04 16.02 2.35
C ALA A 66 -8.73 17.26 1.73
N ASN A 67 -8.74 17.36 0.40
CA ASN A 67 -9.44 18.42 -0.32
C ASN A 67 -10.96 18.16 -0.40
N GLY A 68 -11.43 16.93 -0.18
CA GLY A 68 -12.82 16.52 -0.41
C GLY A 68 -13.13 16.25 -1.87
N GLU A 69 -12.12 15.84 -2.63
CA GLU A 69 -12.18 15.57 -4.06
C GLU A 69 -12.27 14.06 -4.33
N THR A 70 -12.89 13.70 -5.46
CA THR A 70 -12.81 12.34 -6.00
C THR A 70 -11.56 12.20 -6.84
N ARG A 71 -10.89 11.04 -6.75
CA ARG A 71 -9.74 10.71 -7.60
C ARG A 71 -9.96 9.37 -8.29
N VAL A 72 -9.54 9.29 -9.55
CA VAL A 72 -9.47 8.01 -10.27
C VAL A 72 -8.14 7.34 -9.95
N VAL A 73 -8.20 6.08 -9.54
CA VAL A 73 -7.04 5.24 -9.25
C VAL A 73 -7.04 3.98 -10.12
N SER A 74 -5.90 3.28 -10.13
CA SER A 74 -5.74 1.99 -10.77
C SER A 74 -6.72 0.95 -10.21
N PRO A 75 -7.17 -0.01 -11.04
CA PRO A 75 -7.96 -1.15 -10.55
C PRO A 75 -7.25 -1.94 -9.46
N GLU A 76 -5.92 -2.04 -9.55
CA GLU A 76 -5.07 -2.70 -8.56
C GLU A 76 -5.18 -2.02 -7.19
N LEU A 77 -4.96 -0.70 -7.12
CA LEU A 77 -5.11 0.03 -5.86
C LEU A 77 -6.55 -0.05 -5.35
N ALA A 78 -7.55 0.08 -6.22
CA ALA A 78 -8.94 -0.05 -5.81
C ALA A 78 -9.26 -1.42 -5.19
N ALA A 79 -8.74 -2.51 -5.76
CA ALA A 79 -8.89 -3.85 -5.20
C ALA A 79 -8.21 -3.98 -3.82
N MET A 80 -6.99 -3.46 -3.66
CA MET A 80 -6.32 -3.43 -2.36
C MET A 80 -7.12 -2.65 -1.31
N LEU A 81 -7.72 -1.52 -1.68
CA LEU A 81 -8.56 -0.73 -0.77
C LEU A 81 -9.84 -1.48 -0.38
N GLN A 82 -10.43 -2.25 -1.30
CA GLN A 82 -11.59 -3.10 -1.01
C GLN A 82 -11.23 -4.21 -0.01
N ASP A 83 -10.13 -4.91 -0.23
CA ASP A 83 -9.65 -5.96 0.68
C ASP A 83 -9.30 -5.38 2.06
N ALA A 84 -8.59 -4.25 2.10
CA ALA A 84 -8.28 -3.54 3.34
C ALA A 84 -9.54 -3.12 4.10
N ALA A 85 -10.57 -2.62 3.39
CA ALA A 85 -11.85 -2.27 4.00
C ALA A 85 -12.58 -3.51 4.56
N GLN A 86 -12.51 -4.65 3.86
CA GLN A 86 -13.07 -5.90 4.34
C GLN A 86 -12.36 -6.38 5.62
N LEU A 87 -11.03 -6.39 5.66
CA LEU A 87 -10.25 -6.76 6.84
C LEU A 87 -10.52 -5.80 8.01
N SER A 88 -10.62 -4.50 7.72
CA SER A 88 -10.93 -3.52 8.75
C SER A 88 -12.31 -3.76 9.37
N LYS A 89 -13.31 -4.07 8.54
CA LYS A 89 -14.64 -4.47 9.02
C LYS A 89 -14.60 -5.78 9.84
N GLN A 90 -13.90 -6.80 9.36
CA GLN A 90 -13.81 -8.10 10.05
C GLN A 90 -13.12 -7.99 11.41
N SER A 91 -12.11 -7.13 11.50
CA SER A 91 -11.37 -6.84 12.73
C SER A 91 -12.08 -5.85 13.66
N GLN A 92 -13.26 -5.35 13.29
CA GLN A 92 -13.99 -4.32 14.03
C GLN A 92 -13.14 -3.05 14.25
N GLY A 93 -12.32 -2.69 13.26
CA GLY A 93 -11.46 -1.50 13.29
C GLY A 93 -10.13 -1.68 14.03
N LEU A 94 -9.81 -2.88 14.55
CA LEU A 94 -8.49 -3.16 15.13
C LEU A 94 -7.37 -3.07 14.09
N PHE A 95 -7.71 -3.41 12.84
CA PHE A 95 -6.93 -3.06 11.67
C PHE A 95 -7.64 -1.90 10.95
N ASN A 96 -6.99 -0.75 10.79
CA ASN A 96 -7.58 0.40 10.12
C ASN A 96 -6.54 1.23 9.35
N PRO A 97 -6.33 0.94 8.05
CA PRO A 97 -5.45 1.72 7.19
C PRO A 97 -5.85 3.19 7.00
N ALA A 98 -7.06 3.61 7.37
CA ALA A 98 -7.50 5.00 7.23
C ALA A 98 -6.88 5.96 8.27
N ILE A 99 -6.12 5.45 9.25
CA ILE A 99 -5.54 6.23 10.36
C ILE A 99 -4.13 6.76 10.06
N GLY A 100 -3.70 6.83 8.81
CA GLY A 100 -2.38 7.33 8.41
C GLY A 100 -2.04 8.69 9.04
N GLY A 101 -3.04 9.55 9.27
CA GLY A 101 -2.85 10.85 9.93
C GLY A 101 -2.39 10.71 11.38
N LEU A 102 -2.92 9.71 12.09
CA LEU A 102 -2.45 9.37 13.43
C LEU A 102 -1.03 8.81 13.36
N VAL A 103 -0.76 7.86 12.45
CA VAL A 103 0.59 7.28 12.24
C VAL A 103 1.64 8.37 11.97
N GLN A 104 1.30 9.35 11.15
CA GLN A 104 2.13 10.51 10.85
C GLN A 104 2.43 11.35 12.10
N VAL A 105 1.39 11.66 12.90
CA VAL A 105 1.54 12.47 14.12
C VAL A 105 2.44 11.81 15.16
N TRP A 106 2.42 10.47 15.23
CA TRP A 106 3.34 9.70 16.06
C TRP A 106 4.77 9.64 15.52
N GLY A 107 5.03 10.24 14.35
CA GLY A 107 6.37 10.32 13.77
C GLY A 107 6.82 9.05 13.04
N PHE A 108 5.89 8.15 12.71
CA PHE A 108 6.22 6.89 12.01
C PHE A 108 6.37 7.06 10.49
N HIS A 109 5.98 8.20 9.92
CA HIS A 109 6.31 8.58 8.54
C HIS A 109 7.70 9.21 8.46
N ALA A 110 8.72 8.42 8.78
CA ALA A 110 10.11 8.86 8.76
C ALA A 110 11.03 7.74 8.29
N ASP A 111 12.01 8.08 7.44
CA ASP A 111 13.00 7.13 6.93
C ASP A 111 14.01 6.73 8.03
N GLU A 112 14.16 7.56 9.06
CA GLU A 112 15.00 7.33 10.22
C GLU A 112 14.19 7.51 11.50
N PHE A 113 14.40 6.61 12.46
CA PHE A 113 13.77 6.70 13.77
C PHE A 113 14.17 8.01 14.47
N LYS A 114 13.17 8.80 14.86
CA LYS A 114 13.33 9.99 15.70
C LYS A 114 12.35 9.89 16.86
N PRO A 115 12.81 10.06 18.11
CA PRO A 115 11.90 10.12 19.25
C PRO A 115 11.08 11.40 19.16
N VAL A 116 9.82 11.26 18.72
CA VAL A 116 8.84 12.35 18.65
C VAL A 116 7.81 12.12 19.74
N GLN A 117 7.60 13.12 20.59
CA GLN A 117 6.41 13.17 21.43
C GLN A 117 5.31 13.84 20.62
N PRO A 118 4.20 13.15 20.30
CA PRO A 118 3.12 13.76 19.53
C PRO A 118 2.44 14.86 20.35
N ASP A 119 1.96 15.89 19.65
CA ASP A 119 1.08 16.89 20.26
C ASP A 119 -0.26 16.23 20.64
N GLU A 120 -0.57 16.20 21.95
CA GLU A 120 -1.78 15.57 22.46
C GLU A 120 -3.07 16.18 21.88
N SER A 121 -3.07 17.48 21.59
CA SER A 121 -4.22 18.17 21.00
C SER A 121 -4.43 17.73 19.54
N LEU A 122 -3.35 17.45 18.82
CA LEU A 122 -3.42 16.95 17.45
C LEU A 122 -3.86 15.48 17.42
N VAL A 123 -3.35 14.66 18.34
CA VAL A 123 -3.82 13.28 18.55
C VAL A 123 -5.32 13.25 18.83
N ALA A 124 -5.78 14.08 19.78
CA ALA A 124 -7.19 14.16 20.13
C ALA A 124 -8.07 14.58 18.94
N GLN A 125 -7.61 15.50 18.08
CA GLN A 125 -8.31 15.90 16.87
C GLN A 125 -8.46 14.76 15.86
N TRP A 126 -7.39 13.99 15.62
CA TRP A 126 -7.45 12.83 14.71
C TRP A 126 -8.35 11.73 15.25
N VAL A 127 -8.27 11.44 16.55
CA VAL A 127 -9.14 10.45 17.21
C VAL A 127 -10.61 10.89 17.13
N ALA A 128 -10.90 12.16 17.39
CA ALA A 128 -12.27 12.70 17.31
C ALA A 128 -12.82 12.70 15.88
N SER A 129 -11.95 12.87 14.87
CA SER A 129 -12.33 12.78 13.46
C SER A 129 -12.67 11.36 13.03
N ASN A 130 -12.24 10.35 13.80
CA ASN A 130 -12.58 8.94 13.67
C ASN A 130 -12.58 8.43 12.21
N PRO A 131 -11.46 8.55 11.47
CA PRO A 131 -11.38 8.07 10.09
C PRO A 131 -11.48 6.55 10.03
N GLN A 132 -12.34 6.06 9.14
CA GLN A 132 -12.62 4.63 9.00
C GLN A 132 -12.50 4.20 7.53
N MET A 133 -12.14 2.95 7.30
CA MET A 133 -12.19 2.38 5.94
C MET A 133 -13.60 2.40 5.35
N SER A 134 -14.65 2.40 6.18
CA SER A 134 -16.04 2.54 5.74
C SER A 134 -16.40 3.93 5.22
N ASP A 135 -15.53 4.93 5.42
CA ASP A 135 -15.75 6.28 4.89
C ASP A 135 -15.44 6.35 3.39
N LEU A 136 -14.69 5.37 2.84
CA LEU A 136 -14.37 5.29 1.43
C LEU A 136 -15.59 4.87 0.62
N VAL A 137 -15.76 5.53 -0.52
CA VAL A 137 -16.70 5.15 -1.56
C VAL A 137 -15.89 4.84 -2.81
N ILE A 138 -15.91 3.56 -3.20
CA ILE A 138 -15.16 3.01 -4.32
C ILE A 138 -16.17 2.70 -5.43
N GLY A 139 -16.04 3.38 -6.57
CA GLY A 139 -16.89 3.20 -7.73
C GLY A 139 -16.72 1.84 -8.40
N ALA A 140 -17.61 1.54 -9.35
CA ALA A 140 -17.38 0.43 -10.26
C ALA A 140 -16.20 0.75 -11.19
N SER A 141 -15.46 -0.27 -11.61
CA SER A 141 -14.46 -0.12 -12.67
C SER A 141 -15.17 0.25 -13.97
N ASP A 142 -14.91 1.46 -14.47
CA ASP A 142 -15.49 1.90 -15.72
C ASP A 142 -14.63 1.36 -16.87
N SER A 143 -15.04 0.21 -17.41
CA SER A 143 -14.43 -0.38 -18.61
C SER A 143 -14.82 0.37 -19.89
N SER A 144 -15.66 1.41 -19.81
CA SER A 144 -16.22 2.11 -20.98
C SER A 144 -15.49 3.41 -21.35
N SER A 145 -14.64 3.95 -20.48
CA SER A 145 -13.80 5.12 -20.77
C SER A 145 -12.54 4.71 -21.55
N ASP A 146 -12.75 4.09 -22.71
CA ASP A 146 -11.69 3.56 -23.55
C ASP A 146 -11.18 4.66 -24.49
N LYS A 147 -10.23 5.44 -23.96
CA LYS A 147 -9.24 6.19 -24.76
C LYS A 147 -7.86 5.98 -24.14
N GLY A 148 -7.38 4.74 -24.17
CA GLY A 148 -5.99 4.45 -23.83
C GLY A 148 -5.72 3.15 -23.08
N GLY A 149 -6.74 2.35 -22.74
CA GLY A 149 -6.56 0.99 -22.24
C GLY A 149 -5.90 0.91 -20.87
N LEU A 150 -6.70 1.09 -19.82
CA LEU A 150 -6.61 0.56 -18.45
C LEU A 150 -7.70 1.32 -17.69
N GLY A 151 -8.88 0.72 -17.54
CA GLY A 151 -10.03 1.37 -16.87
C GLY A 151 -9.64 1.86 -15.48
N GLY A 152 -10.15 3.03 -15.07
CA GLY A 152 -9.90 3.59 -13.74
C GLY A 152 -11.07 3.34 -12.78
N VAL A 153 -10.81 3.45 -11.48
CA VAL A 153 -11.84 3.38 -10.45
C VAL A 153 -11.90 4.71 -9.71
N ALA A 154 -13.05 5.38 -9.74
CA ALA A 154 -13.28 6.60 -8.99
C ALA A 154 -13.41 6.27 -7.49
N VAL A 155 -12.62 6.95 -6.65
CA VAL A 155 -12.61 6.78 -5.20
C VAL A 155 -12.71 8.15 -4.53
N PHE A 156 -13.55 8.27 -3.51
CA PHE A 156 -13.61 9.43 -2.62
C PHE A 156 -13.83 8.98 -1.17
N SER A 157 -13.68 9.91 -0.22
CA SER A 157 -13.98 9.67 1.19
C SER A 157 -15.06 10.63 1.68
N ASN A 158 -16.02 10.12 2.47
CA ASN A 158 -16.99 10.95 3.21
C ASN A 158 -16.36 11.66 4.40
N ASN A 159 -15.13 11.29 4.77
CA ASN A 159 -14.38 11.87 5.87
C ASN A 159 -13.03 12.39 5.36
N LYS A 160 -12.83 13.71 5.41
CA LYS A 160 -11.58 14.36 4.95
C LYS A 160 -10.37 14.00 5.81
N ALA A 161 -10.58 13.44 6.99
CA ALA A 161 -9.53 12.90 7.84
C ALA A 161 -9.13 11.46 7.46
N VAL A 162 -9.66 10.87 6.39
CA VAL A 162 -9.06 9.63 5.89
C VAL A 162 -7.70 9.95 5.28
N GLN A 163 -6.65 9.39 5.86
CA GLN A 163 -5.34 9.30 5.23
C GLN A 163 -4.95 7.83 5.24
N LEU A 164 -4.84 7.26 4.06
CA LEU A 164 -4.54 5.85 3.85
C LEU A 164 -3.05 5.58 4.08
N ASP A 165 -2.79 4.58 4.90
CA ASP A 165 -1.48 3.98 5.14
C ASP A 165 -1.62 2.45 5.06
N LEU A 166 -1.08 1.85 4.00
CA LEU A 166 -1.13 0.42 3.75
C LEU A 166 0.04 -0.34 4.37
N GLY A 167 0.88 0.28 5.21
CA GLY A 167 2.05 -0.39 5.81
C GLY A 167 1.70 -1.55 6.76
N GLY A 168 0.47 -1.63 7.25
CA GLY A 168 -0.04 -2.80 8.00
C GLY A 168 -0.71 -3.86 7.14
N TYR A 169 -0.82 -3.62 5.83
CA TYR A 169 -1.45 -4.51 4.84
C TYR A 169 -0.42 -5.17 3.91
N ALA A 170 0.56 -4.39 3.46
CA ALA A 170 1.57 -4.75 2.47
C ALA A 170 2.93 -5.11 3.09
#